data_AF-A0A3D0MCD0-F1
#
_entry.id   AF-A0A3D0MCD0-F1
#
_cell.length_a   1.000
_cell.length_b   1.000
_cell.length_c   1.000
_cell.angle_alpha   90.00
_cell.angle_beta   90.00
_cell.angle_gamma   90.00
#
_symmetry.space_group_name_H-M   'P 1'
#
loop_
_entity.id
_entity.type
_entity.pdbx_description
1 polymer ?
#
loop_
_entity_poly.entity_id
_entity_poly.type
_entity_poly.pdbx_seq_one_letter_code
_entity_poly.pdbx_strand_id
1 'polypeptide(L)'
;GVVFVSDLGSGTLVELTQYGLPKEPTVRETLDLGADLVTFSGDKLLGGPQAGIIVGRADLISQLKRNQLKRALRVDKITMAALLAVLDLYRNPEQLRSRLPLLRDLTRRAEEIEQVCRRILPELEKSLANRAEVGVDSCKSQIGSGSLPLDLLESYCLSIKPVALKGERDASLLRLAQAFRQLPKPVVGRVHDGKLLLDLRCLRDEYDFIQQLNQLEI
;
A
#
# COMPACT_ATOMS: atom_id res chain seq x y z
N GLY A 1 25.19 18.09 25.79
CA GLY A 1 25.03 17.29 24.55
C GLY A 1 24.10 18.02 23.61
N VAL A 2 24.22 17.78 22.31
CA VAL A 2 23.29 18.28 21.28
C VAL A 2 22.12 17.31 21.20
N VAL A 3 20.89 17.82 21.06
CA VAL A 3 19.68 16.98 20.91
C VAL A 3 19.71 16.28 19.55
N PHE A 4 19.63 14.96 19.54
CA PHE A 4 19.53 14.17 18.32
C PHE A 4 18.07 13.81 18.02
N VAL A 5 17.57 14.31 16.88
CA VAL A 5 16.22 13.99 16.37
C VAL A 5 16.37 13.15 15.11
N SER A 6 15.67 12.01 15.07
CA SER A 6 15.60 11.15 13.89
C SER A 6 14.20 11.20 13.28
N ASP A 7 14.10 11.56 11.99
CA ASP A 7 12.85 11.38 11.25
C ASP A 7 12.88 10.02 10.57
N LEU A 8 12.25 9.03 11.22
CA LEU A 8 12.11 7.70 10.67
C LEU A 8 11.16 7.71 9.47
N GLY A 9 10.14 8.56 9.51
CA GLY A 9 9.16 8.71 8.44
C GLY A 9 8.19 7.53 8.30
N SER A 10 8.66 6.28 8.23
CA SER A 10 7.90 5.07 7.90
C SER A 10 6.96 4.58 9.02
N GLY A 11 7.36 4.73 10.28
CA GLY A 11 6.52 4.43 11.44
C GLY A 11 6.43 2.96 11.83
N THR A 12 7.46 2.17 11.51
CA THR A 12 7.54 0.74 11.85
C THR A 12 7.64 0.54 13.36
N LEU A 13 6.67 -0.17 13.95
CA LEU A 13 6.65 -0.46 15.39
C LEU A 13 7.10 -1.89 15.76
N VAL A 14 7.18 -2.79 14.77
CA VAL A 14 7.48 -4.22 14.97
C VAL A 14 8.45 -4.69 13.90
N GLU A 15 9.25 -5.70 14.20
CA GLU A 15 10.18 -6.32 13.25
C GLU A 15 9.44 -6.90 12.05
N LEU A 16 9.60 -6.31 10.87
CA LEU A 16 8.87 -6.74 9.66
C LEU A 16 9.36 -8.09 9.12
N THR A 17 10.62 -8.44 9.39
CA THR A 17 11.25 -9.70 8.99
C THR A 17 10.54 -10.93 9.54
N GLN A 18 9.87 -10.82 10.70
CA GLN A 18 9.04 -11.90 11.25
C GLN A 18 7.86 -12.28 10.34
N TYR A 19 7.49 -11.37 9.43
CA TYR A 19 6.42 -11.56 8.45
C TYR A 19 6.95 -11.84 7.03
N GLY A 20 8.26 -12.07 6.87
CA GLY A 20 8.90 -12.26 5.57
C GLY A 20 9.00 -10.97 4.73
N LEU A 21 8.86 -9.81 5.38
CA LEU A 21 9.04 -8.51 4.75
C LEU A 21 10.48 -7.99 4.96
N PRO A 22 10.95 -7.07 4.09
CA PRO A 22 12.28 -6.47 4.24
C PRO A 22 12.49 -5.76 5.58
N LYS A 23 13.74 -5.69 6.01
CA LYS A 23 14.09 -5.04 7.29
C LYS A 23 13.92 -3.54 7.16
N GLU A 24 13.19 -2.96 8.11
CA GLU A 24 13.02 -1.52 8.28
C GLU A 24 13.30 -1.18 9.75
N PRO A 25 14.06 -0.12 10.06
CA PRO A 25 14.34 0.26 11.45
C PRO A 25 13.06 0.52 12.22
N THR A 26 12.93 -0.06 13.41
CA THR A 26 11.78 0.22 14.26
C THR A 26 11.96 1.53 15.03
N VAL A 27 10.85 2.13 15.43
CA VAL A 27 10.83 3.29 16.33
C VAL A 27 11.60 2.99 17.63
N ARG A 28 11.51 1.77 18.15
CA ARG A 28 12.23 1.34 19.37
C ARG A 28 13.73 1.23 19.11
N GLU A 29 14.15 0.53 18.05
CA GLU A 29 15.57 0.42 17.67
C GLU A 29 16.20 1.82 17.49
N THR A 30 15.47 2.75 16.87
CA THR A 30 15.97 4.12 16.63
C THR A 30 16.20 4.88 17.94
N LEU A 31 15.34 4.71 18.94
CA LEU A 31 15.53 5.28 20.28
C LEU A 31 16.71 4.61 21.00
N ASP A 32 16.81 3.28 20.93
CA ASP A 32 17.87 2.51 21.59
C ASP A 32 19.27 2.84 21.00
N LEU A 33 19.32 3.27 19.74
CA LEU A 33 20.53 3.78 19.07
C LEU A 33 20.91 5.22 19.49
N GLY A 34 20.15 5.85 20.38
CA GLY A 34 20.51 7.12 21.00
C GLY A 34 19.75 8.34 20.48
N ALA A 35 18.68 8.17 19.70
CA ALA A 35 17.81 9.29 19.35
C ALA A 35 17.08 9.84 20.59
N ASP A 36 17.18 11.15 20.83
CA ASP A 36 16.45 11.82 21.90
C ASP A 36 14.96 11.95 21.55
N LEU A 37 14.65 12.11 20.26
CA LEU A 37 13.31 12.14 19.69
C LEU A 37 13.27 11.40 18.35
N VAL A 38 12.17 10.71 18.08
CA VAL A 38 11.86 10.07 16.81
C VAL A 38 10.53 10.58 16.28
N THR A 39 10.49 10.95 15.00
CA THR A 39 9.27 11.35 14.29
C THR A 39 8.90 10.35 13.20
N PHE A 40 7.60 10.13 12.98
CA PHE A 40 7.10 9.25 11.93
C PHE A 40 5.64 9.51 11.57
N SER A 41 5.22 9.01 10.40
CA SER A 41 3.84 9.07 9.91
C SER A 41 3.00 7.93 10.46
N GLY A 42 1.73 8.22 10.79
CA GLY A 42 0.77 7.23 11.29
C GLY A 42 0.09 6.37 10.21
N ASP A 43 0.13 6.80 8.96
CA ASP A 43 -0.58 6.22 7.80
C ASP A 43 0.32 5.45 6.83
N LYS A 44 1.60 5.29 7.18
CA LYS A 44 2.56 4.46 6.44
C LYS A 44 2.61 3.04 7.02
N LEU A 45 3.76 2.58 7.52
CA LEU A 45 3.94 1.21 8.00
C LEU A 45 3.25 0.94 9.35
N LEU A 46 2.81 1.99 10.06
CA LEU A 46 1.89 1.86 11.18
C LEU A 46 0.48 1.41 10.74
N GLY A 47 0.07 1.70 9.49
CA GLY A 47 -1.23 1.31 8.96
C GLY A 47 -2.43 1.98 9.62
N GLY A 48 -2.22 3.14 10.25
CA GLY A 48 -3.26 3.94 10.89
C GLY A 48 -3.73 5.14 10.05
N PRO A 49 -4.39 6.13 10.69
CA PRO A 49 -4.80 7.36 10.01
C PRO A 49 -3.62 8.32 9.81
N GLN A 50 -3.80 9.32 8.94
CA GLN A 50 -2.81 10.38 8.73
C GLN A 50 -2.56 11.14 10.04
N ALA A 51 -1.33 11.01 10.56
CA ALA A 51 -0.89 11.68 11.78
C ALA A 51 0.63 11.83 11.79
N GLY A 52 1.12 12.89 12.42
CA GLY A 52 2.53 13.01 12.80
C GLY A 52 2.71 12.58 14.25
N ILE A 53 3.55 11.57 14.48
CA ILE A 53 3.81 11.02 15.81
C ILE A 53 5.23 11.37 16.23
N ILE A 54 5.39 11.86 17.46
CA ILE A 54 6.68 12.20 18.06
C ILE A 54 6.81 11.42 19.36
N VAL A 55 7.86 10.62 19.48
CA VAL A 55 8.19 9.85 20.69
C VAL A 55 9.63 10.13 21.11
N GLY A 56 9.95 9.91 22.39
CA GLY A 56 11.29 10.10 22.93
C GLY A 56 11.25 10.70 24.33
N ARG A 57 12.26 11.50 24.66
CA ARG A 57 12.47 12.00 26.02
C ARG A 57 11.35 12.91 26.52
N ALA A 58 10.94 12.68 27.77
CA ALA A 58 9.79 13.36 28.39
C ALA A 58 9.99 14.89 28.55
N ASP A 59 11.22 15.34 28.85
CA ASP A 59 11.55 16.76 28.96
C ASP A 59 11.40 17.49 27.61
N LEU A 60 11.87 16.88 26.53
CA LEU A 60 11.75 17.43 25.17
C LEU A 60 10.30 17.44 24.67
N ILE A 61 9.56 16.34 24.89
CA ILE A 61 8.11 16.30 24.58
C ILE A 61 7.34 17.38 25.34
N SER A 62 7.72 17.65 26.60
CA SER A 62 7.10 18.70 27.41
C SER A 62 7.39 20.09 26.86
N GLN A 63 8.59 20.33 26.33
CA GLN A 63 8.94 21.58 25.64
C GLN A 63 8.13 21.74 24.33
N LEU A 64 8.07 20.70 23.48
CA LEU A 64 7.27 20.71 22.25
C LEU A 64 5.80 21.01 22.54
N LYS A 65 5.25 20.46 23.62
CA LYS A 65 3.85 20.66 24.03
C LYS A 65 3.50 22.10 24.41
N ARG A 66 4.50 22.96 24.69
CA ARG A 66 4.34 24.38 25.02
C ARG A 66 4.43 25.29 23.80
N ASN A 67 4.91 24.79 22.66
CA ASN A 67 5.03 25.57 21.43
C ASN A 67 3.63 25.96 20.89
N GLN A 68 3.47 27.22 20.46
CA GLN A 68 2.22 27.74 19.92
C GLN A 68 1.73 26.97 18.68
N LEU A 69 2.66 26.43 17.88
CA LEU A 69 2.36 25.60 16.70
C LEU A 69 1.55 24.34 17.05
N LYS A 70 1.64 23.84 18.29
CA LYS A 70 0.82 22.70 18.74
C LYS A 70 -0.66 22.94 18.51
N ARG A 71 -1.15 24.17 18.68
CA ARG A 71 -2.58 24.48 18.51
C ARG A 71 -3.01 24.40 17.05
N ALA A 72 -2.13 24.80 16.14
CA ALA A 72 -2.34 24.74 14.69
C ALA A 72 -2.21 23.30 14.15
N LEU A 73 -1.27 22.52 14.68
CA LEU A 73 -0.98 21.15 14.26
C LEU A 73 -1.76 20.08 15.05
N ARG A 74 -2.76 20.48 15.85
CA ARG A 74 -3.52 19.54 16.69
C ARG A 74 -4.40 18.65 15.83
N VAL A 75 -4.19 17.34 15.92
CA VAL A 75 -5.06 16.33 15.30
C VAL A 75 -6.48 16.40 15.86
N ASP A 76 -7.46 16.11 15.02
CA ASP A 76 -8.87 16.06 15.40
C ASP A 76 -9.22 14.80 16.22
N LYS A 77 -10.42 14.79 16.79
CA LYS A 77 -10.87 13.70 17.68
C LYS A 77 -11.04 12.36 16.95
N ILE A 78 -11.42 12.37 15.67
CA ILE A 78 -11.65 11.16 14.87
C ILE A 78 -10.30 10.52 14.56
N THR A 79 -9.33 11.32 14.11
CA THR A 79 -7.94 10.85 13.88
C THR A 79 -7.34 10.25 15.16
N MET A 80 -7.53 10.91 16.31
CA MET A 80 -7.05 10.38 17.60
C MET A 80 -7.71 9.04 17.96
N ALA A 81 -9.03 8.92 17.80
CA ALA A 81 -9.75 7.67 18.09
C ALA A 81 -9.32 6.52 17.15
N ALA A 82 -9.18 6.80 15.86
CA ALA A 82 -8.70 5.81 14.88
C ALA A 82 -7.26 5.38 15.16
N LEU A 83 -6.37 6.31 15.53
CA LEU A 83 -5.00 5.99 15.90
C LEU A 83 -4.94 5.11 17.15
N LEU A 84 -5.73 5.39 18.18
CA LEU A 84 -5.82 4.55 19.38
C LEU A 84 -6.29 3.13 19.06
N ALA A 85 -7.29 2.97 18.19
CA ALA A 85 -7.77 1.65 17.77
C ALA A 85 -6.67 0.85 17.04
N VAL A 86 -5.88 1.51 16.20
CA VAL A 86 -4.74 0.88 15.50
C VAL A 86 -3.67 0.47 16.50
N LEU A 87 -3.27 1.36 17.41
CA LEU A 87 -2.28 1.05 18.46
C LEU A 87 -2.73 -0.11 19.37
N ASP A 88 -4.02 -0.28 19.61
CA ASP A 88 -4.55 -1.41 20.36
C ASP A 88 -4.36 -2.75 19.63
N LEU A 89 -4.40 -2.77 18.28
CA LEU A 89 -4.05 -3.96 17.50
C LEU A 89 -2.60 -4.38 17.74
N TYR A 90 -1.67 -3.42 17.84
CA TYR A 90 -0.25 -3.68 18.10
C TYR A 90 0.02 -4.30 19.47
N ARG A 91 -0.94 -4.26 20.40
CA ARG A 91 -0.83 -4.95 21.70
C ARG A 91 -0.99 -6.46 21.59
N ASN A 92 -1.51 -6.96 20.46
CA ASN A 92 -1.68 -8.39 20.17
C ASN A 92 -0.93 -8.77 18.87
N PRO A 93 0.41 -8.84 18.88
CA PRO A 93 1.22 -9.06 17.67
C PRO A 93 0.81 -10.30 16.85
N GLU A 94 0.42 -11.38 17.52
CA GLU A 94 -0.03 -12.65 16.91
C GLU A 94 -1.20 -12.46 15.92
N GLN A 95 -2.09 -11.49 16.17
CA GLN A 95 -3.25 -11.21 15.32
C GLN A 95 -3.04 -10.01 14.40
N LEU A 96 -1.90 -9.33 14.51
CA LEU A 96 -1.68 -8.08 13.79
C LEU A 96 -1.73 -8.30 12.27
N ARG A 97 -1.14 -9.41 11.79
CA ARG A 97 -1.16 -9.79 10.37
C ARG A 97 -2.57 -9.92 9.79
N SER A 98 -3.52 -10.47 10.54
CA SER A 98 -4.88 -10.70 10.03
C SER A 98 -5.81 -9.50 10.25
N ARG A 99 -5.54 -8.68 11.28
CA ARG A 99 -6.41 -7.56 11.68
C ARG A 99 -6.00 -6.21 11.10
N LEU A 100 -4.70 -5.98 10.86
CA LEU A 100 -4.22 -4.73 10.27
C LEU A 100 -4.24 -4.86 8.73
N PRO A 101 -5.10 -4.11 8.00
CA PRO A 101 -5.28 -4.33 6.57
C PRO A 101 -4.00 -4.17 5.75
N LEU A 102 -3.12 -3.24 6.17
CA LEU A 102 -1.81 -3.04 5.55
C LEU A 102 -0.95 -4.30 5.62
N LEU A 103 -0.74 -4.86 6.82
CA LEU A 103 0.09 -6.06 6.97
C LEU A 103 -0.59 -7.27 6.33
N ARG A 104 -1.92 -7.36 6.37
CA ARG A 104 -2.62 -8.42 5.65
C ARG A 104 -2.24 -8.42 4.17
N ASP A 105 -2.28 -7.27 3.51
CA ASP A 105 -2.00 -7.17 2.07
C ASP A 105 -0.49 -7.32 1.77
N LEU A 106 0.40 -6.71 2.57
CA LEU A 106 1.86 -6.84 2.40
C LEU A 106 2.35 -8.28 2.59
N THR A 107 1.73 -9.04 3.49
CA THR A 107 2.16 -10.41 3.83
C THR A 107 1.42 -11.50 3.05
N ARG A 108 0.60 -11.13 2.05
CA ARG A 108 0.06 -12.10 1.09
C ARG A 108 1.18 -12.76 0.32
N ARG A 109 1.12 -14.09 0.21
CA ARG A 109 2.13 -14.86 -0.53
C ARG A 109 1.93 -14.67 -2.04
N ALA A 110 3.01 -14.67 -2.80
CA ALA A 110 2.95 -14.49 -4.25
C ALA A 110 2.10 -15.58 -4.92
N GLU A 111 2.19 -16.82 -4.46
CA GLU A 111 1.43 -17.95 -4.99
C GLU A 111 -0.08 -17.80 -4.76
N GLU A 112 -0.48 -17.21 -3.62
CA GLU A 112 -1.89 -16.91 -3.35
C GLU A 112 -2.43 -15.85 -4.31
N ILE A 113 -1.61 -14.84 -4.63
CA ILE A 113 -1.95 -13.80 -5.61
C ILE A 113 -2.04 -14.39 -7.01
N GLU A 114 -1.11 -15.27 -7.39
CA GLU A 114 -1.14 -15.99 -8.67
C GLU A 114 -2.43 -16.79 -8.85
N GLN A 115 -2.85 -17.53 -7.81
CA GLN A 115 -4.08 -18.30 -7.84
C GLN A 115 -5.32 -17.41 -8.04
N VAL A 116 -5.34 -16.21 -7.44
CA VAL A 116 -6.39 -15.21 -7.65
C VAL A 116 -6.39 -14.74 -9.11
N CYS A 117 -5.21 -14.40 -9.66
CA CYS A 117 -5.09 -14.01 -11.08
C CYS A 117 -5.65 -15.11 -12.00
N ARG A 118 -5.30 -16.38 -11.74
CA ARG A 118 -5.77 -17.53 -12.54
C ARG A 118 -7.27 -17.77 -12.44
N ARG A 119 -7.91 -17.49 -11.31
CA ARG A 119 -9.38 -17.57 -11.16
C ARG A 119 -10.10 -16.46 -11.91
N ILE A 120 -9.52 -15.26 -11.95
CA ILE A 120 -10.13 -14.09 -12.61
C ILE A 120 -9.89 -14.11 -14.12
N LEU A 121 -8.79 -14.69 -14.57
CA LEU A 121 -8.34 -14.69 -15.97
C LEU A 121 -9.46 -15.06 -16.97
N PRO A 122 -10.24 -16.16 -16.80
CA PRO A 122 -11.26 -16.53 -17.79
C PRO A 122 -12.38 -15.50 -17.95
N GLU A 123 -12.81 -14.88 -16.85
CA GLU A 123 -13.85 -13.83 -16.88
C GLU A 123 -13.33 -12.55 -17.53
N LEU A 124 -12.05 -12.24 -17.31
CA LEU A 124 -11.39 -11.12 -17.95
C LEU A 124 -11.18 -11.37 -19.46
N GLU A 125 -10.74 -12.56 -19.84
CA GLU A 125 -10.62 -13.01 -21.25
C GLU A 125 -11.94 -12.85 -21.98
N LYS A 126 -13.02 -13.34 -21.38
CA LYS A 126 -14.37 -13.22 -21.93
C LYS A 126 -14.80 -11.76 -22.08
N SER A 127 -14.56 -10.94 -21.06
CA SER A 127 -14.95 -9.54 -21.06
C SER A 127 -14.15 -8.73 -22.09
N LEU A 128 -12.92 -9.11 -22.38
CA LEU A 128 -12.01 -8.42 -23.31
C LEU A 128 -11.83 -9.13 -24.65
N ALA A 129 -12.69 -10.10 -24.97
CA ALA A 129 -12.61 -10.88 -26.20
C ALA A 129 -12.53 -9.95 -27.43
N ASN A 130 -11.56 -10.22 -28.32
CA ASN A 130 -11.24 -9.43 -29.51
C ASN A 130 -10.80 -7.97 -29.26
N ARG A 131 -10.73 -7.51 -28.01
CA ARG A 131 -10.32 -6.15 -27.62
C ARG A 131 -8.92 -6.11 -27.00
N ALA A 132 -8.53 -7.15 -26.26
CA ALA A 132 -7.20 -7.27 -25.68
C ALA A 132 -6.75 -8.73 -25.56
N GLU A 133 -5.44 -8.94 -25.63
CA GLU A 133 -4.77 -10.15 -25.16
C GLU A 133 -4.56 -10.01 -23.64
N VAL A 134 -4.98 -11.01 -22.87
CA VAL A 134 -4.82 -11.00 -21.41
C VAL A 134 -3.99 -12.19 -20.95
N GLY A 135 -3.29 -12.02 -19.84
CA GLY A 135 -2.45 -13.07 -19.27
C GLY A 135 -2.17 -12.85 -17.78
N VAL A 136 -1.36 -13.74 -17.24
CA VAL A 136 -0.86 -13.67 -15.87
C VAL A 136 0.66 -13.58 -15.93
N ASP A 137 1.21 -12.45 -15.49
CA ASP A 137 2.65 -12.21 -15.47
C ASP A 137 3.14 -12.07 -14.02
N SER A 138 4.34 -12.54 -13.74
CA SER A 138 5.02 -12.22 -12.47
C SER A 138 5.35 -10.72 -12.44
N CYS A 139 5.23 -10.11 -11.26
CA CYS A 139 5.52 -8.70 -11.08
C CYS A 139 6.08 -8.40 -9.70
N LYS A 140 6.50 -7.15 -9.51
CA LYS A 140 6.99 -6.65 -8.23
C LYS A 140 6.05 -5.59 -7.68
N SER A 141 5.46 -5.86 -6.51
CA SER A 141 4.73 -4.86 -5.74
C SER A 141 5.72 -3.90 -5.08
N GLN A 142 5.41 -2.60 -5.13
CA GLN A 142 6.22 -1.57 -4.50
C GLN A 142 5.67 -1.26 -3.11
N ILE A 143 6.54 -1.20 -2.10
CA ILE A 143 6.18 -0.74 -0.77
C ILE A 143 6.47 0.77 -0.68
N GLY A 144 5.47 1.56 -0.29
CA GLY A 144 5.61 3.02 -0.09
C GLY A 144 5.33 3.88 -1.34
N SER A 145 5.24 5.19 -1.14
CA SER A 145 4.75 6.17 -2.13
C SER A 145 5.85 7.12 -2.68
N GLY A 146 7.13 6.71 -2.64
CA GLY A 146 8.30 7.57 -2.93
C GLY A 146 9.10 7.23 -4.19
N SER A 147 10.06 8.11 -4.54
CA SER A 147 10.85 8.13 -5.79
C SER A 147 11.94 7.06 -5.94
N LEU A 148 12.11 6.18 -4.97
CA LEU A 148 12.82 4.90 -5.12
C LEU A 148 12.27 3.94 -4.05
N PRO A 149 11.38 3.00 -4.41
CA PRO A 149 10.99 1.95 -3.48
C PRO A 149 12.23 1.10 -3.22
N LEU A 150 12.75 1.15 -1.99
CA LEU A 150 13.91 0.38 -1.57
C LEU A 150 13.64 -1.12 -1.65
N ASP A 151 12.36 -1.50 -1.58
CA ASP A 151 11.92 -2.87 -1.42
C ASP A 151 10.77 -3.26 -2.36
N LEU A 152 10.99 -4.37 -3.05
CA LEU A 152 10.09 -4.95 -4.03
C LEU A 152 9.63 -6.33 -3.56
N LEU A 153 8.32 -6.53 -3.41
CA LEU A 153 7.73 -7.82 -3.05
C LEU A 153 7.37 -8.61 -4.32
N GLU A 154 7.71 -9.89 -4.36
CA GLU A 154 7.23 -10.80 -5.41
C GLU A 154 5.71 -10.82 -5.43
N SER A 155 5.11 -10.73 -6.62
CA SER A 155 3.66 -10.74 -6.80
C SER A 155 3.32 -11.26 -8.21
N TYR A 156 2.02 -11.30 -8.50
CA TYR A 156 1.49 -11.58 -9.82
C TYR A 156 0.44 -10.54 -10.19
N CYS A 157 0.32 -10.31 -11.49
CA CYS A 157 -0.64 -9.36 -12.03
C CYS A 157 -1.43 -9.97 -13.20
N LEU A 158 -2.62 -9.43 -13.43
CA LEU A 158 -3.30 -9.58 -14.71
C LEU A 158 -2.65 -8.61 -15.69
N SER A 159 -2.09 -9.12 -16.77
CA SER A 159 -1.49 -8.32 -17.83
C SER A 159 -2.47 -8.20 -19.00
N ILE A 160 -2.71 -6.97 -19.45
CA ILE A 160 -3.71 -6.68 -20.49
C ILE A 160 -3.05 -5.87 -21.58
N LYS A 161 -2.99 -6.43 -22.78
CA LYS A 161 -2.38 -5.84 -23.96
C LYS A 161 -3.46 -5.57 -24.99
N PRO A 162 -3.83 -4.30 -25.25
CA PRO A 162 -4.89 -3.99 -26.19
C PRO A 162 -4.54 -4.46 -27.60
N VAL A 163 -5.54 -4.98 -28.31
CA VAL A 163 -5.47 -5.17 -29.75
C VAL A 163 -5.58 -3.78 -30.37
N ALA A 164 -4.52 -3.33 -31.04
CA ALA A 164 -4.42 -1.99 -31.58
C ALA A 164 -3.93 -2.02 -33.03
N LEU A 165 -4.41 -1.09 -33.84
CA LEU A 165 -3.84 -0.83 -35.16
C LEU A 165 -2.40 -0.31 -35.03
N LYS A 166 -1.62 -0.46 -36.10
CA LYS A 166 -0.22 -0.01 -36.12
C LYS A 166 -0.14 1.49 -35.83
N GLY A 167 0.57 1.86 -34.77
CA GLY A 167 0.73 3.25 -34.34
C GLY A 167 -0.27 3.73 -33.28
N GLU A 168 -1.28 2.92 -32.91
CA GLU A 168 -2.32 3.32 -31.94
C GLU A 168 -2.20 2.62 -30.57
N ARG A 169 -1.10 1.91 -30.32
CA ARG A 169 -0.92 1.12 -29.10
C ARG A 169 -1.06 1.98 -27.84
N ASP A 170 -0.37 3.11 -27.77
CA ASP A 170 -0.37 3.96 -26.57
C ASP A 170 -1.75 4.58 -26.32
N ALA A 171 -2.41 5.07 -27.37
CA ALA A 171 -3.76 5.60 -27.27
C ALA A 171 -4.76 4.53 -26.82
N SER A 172 -4.66 3.31 -27.36
CA SER A 172 -5.51 2.18 -26.96
C SER A 172 -5.27 1.76 -25.51
N LEU A 173 -4.02 1.84 -25.04
CA LEU A 173 -3.65 1.51 -23.68
C LEU A 173 -4.15 2.54 -22.67
N LEU A 174 -4.12 3.83 -23.02
CA LEU A 174 -4.70 4.91 -22.23
C LEU A 174 -6.24 4.78 -22.16
N ARG A 175 -6.90 4.46 -23.28
CA ARG A 175 -8.36 4.19 -23.30
C ARG A 175 -8.72 3.01 -22.42
N LEU A 176 -7.98 1.91 -22.53
CA LEU A 176 -8.15 0.73 -21.68
C LEU A 176 -8.01 1.09 -20.19
N ALA A 177 -6.93 1.79 -19.81
CA ALA A 177 -6.72 2.21 -18.43
C ALA A 177 -7.81 3.18 -17.95
N GLN A 178 -8.34 4.04 -18.83
CA GLN A 178 -9.46 4.92 -18.53
C GLN A 178 -10.75 4.13 -18.31
N ALA A 179 -11.06 3.14 -19.16
CA ALA A 179 -12.23 2.28 -19.02
C ALA A 179 -12.28 1.59 -17.66
N PHE A 180 -11.16 0.99 -17.22
CA PHE A 180 -11.06 0.41 -15.89
C PHE A 180 -11.30 1.42 -14.75
N ARG A 181 -10.87 2.68 -14.92
CA ARG A 181 -11.16 3.76 -13.95
C ARG A 181 -12.62 4.23 -13.95
N GLN A 182 -13.39 3.94 -15.01
CA GLN A 182 -14.80 4.31 -15.11
C GLN A 182 -15.77 3.20 -14.66
N LEU A 183 -15.26 2.03 -14.29
CA LEU A 183 -16.07 1.00 -13.64
C LEU A 183 -16.72 1.52 -12.34
N PRO A 184 -17.87 0.97 -11.91
CA PRO A 184 -18.54 1.39 -10.66
C PRO A 184 -17.63 1.42 -9.44
N LYS A 185 -16.70 0.45 -9.33
CA LYS A 185 -15.54 0.50 -8.44
C LYS A 185 -14.28 0.68 -9.30
N PRO A 186 -13.74 1.91 -9.40
CA PRO A 186 -12.59 2.21 -10.24
C PRO A 186 -11.42 1.27 -9.97
N VAL A 187 -10.89 0.68 -11.04
CA VAL A 187 -9.71 -0.18 -11.00
C VAL A 187 -8.53 0.61 -11.55
N VAL A 188 -7.46 0.69 -10.75
CA VAL A 188 -6.24 1.42 -11.11
C VAL A 188 -5.10 0.44 -11.24
N GLY A 189 -4.53 0.35 -12.44
CA GLY A 189 -3.34 -0.42 -12.75
C GLY A 189 -2.14 0.45 -13.13
N ARG A 190 -1.03 -0.22 -13.43
CA ARG A 190 0.19 0.42 -13.95
C ARG A 190 0.32 0.16 -15.44
N VAL A 191 0.63 1.19 -16.22
CA VAL A 191 1.04 1.00 -17.62
C VAL A 191 2.54 0.74 -17.66
N HIS A 192 2.95 -0.39 -18.22
CA HIS A 192 4.35 -0.75 -18.36
C HIS A 192 4.53 -1.68 -19.57
N ASP A 193 5.58 -1.43 -20.36
CA ASP A 193 5.95 -2.23 -21.53
C ASP A 193 4.78 -2.53 -22.49
N GLY A 194 3.96 -1.50 -22.78
CA GLY A 194 2.81 -1.62 -23.68
C GLY A 194 1.64 -2.45 -23.14
N LYS A 195 1.63 -2.80 -21.85
CA LYS A 195 0.54 -3.50 -21.15
C LYS A 195 -0.02 -2.68 -20.00
N LEU A 196 -1.28 -2.92 -19.65
CA LEU A 196 -1.88 -2.51 -18.39
C LEU A 196 -1.73 -3.68 -17.42
N LEU A 197 -1.05 -3.45 -16.31
CA LEU A 197 -0.77 -4.44 -15.28
C LEU A 197 -1.65 -4.16 -14.06
N LEU A 198 -2.45 -5.14 -13.65
CA LEU A 198 -3.25 -5.11 -12.43
C LEU A 198 -2.62 -6.04 -11.39
N ASP A 199 -1.76 -5.51 -10.52
CA ASP A 199 -1.20 -6.26 -9.37
C ASP A 199 -2.30 -6.51 -8.34
N LEU A 200 -2.61 -7.78 -8.08
CA LEU A 200 -3.76 -8.17 -7.27
C LEU A 200 -3.45 -8.27 -5.77
N ARG A 201 -2.26 -7.84 -5.32
CA ARG A 201 -1.88 -7.84 -3.89
C ARG A 201 -2.91 -7.14 -2.99
N CYS A 202 -3.50 -6.04 -3.46
CA CYS A 202 -4.50 -5.27 -2.71
C CYS A 202 -5.95 -5.65 -3.05
N LEU A 203 -6.19 -6.63 -3.93
CA LEU A 203 -7.54 -7.09 -4.27
C LEU A 203 -8.10 -7.93 -3.12
N ARG A 204 -9.20 -7.49 -2.52
CA ARG A 204 -9.84 -8.14 -1.37
C ARG A 204 -11.17 -8.82 -1.70
N ASP A 205 -11.79 -8.43 -2.81
CA ASP A 205 -13.08 -8.95 -3.24
C ASP A 205 -13.00 -9.33 -4.72
N GLU A 206 -12.79 -10.63 -4.98
CA GLU A 206 -12.73 -11.20 -6.34
C GLU A 206 -14.10 -11.12 -7.02
N TYR A 207 -15.18 -11.32 -6.27
CA TYR A 207 -16.53 -11.37 -6.80
C TYR A 207 -16.95 -10.00 -7.31
N ASP A 208 -16.80 -8.96 -6.50
CA ASP A 208 -17.12 -7.59 -6.90
C ASP A 208 -16.29 -7.14 -8.09
N PHE A 209 -15.00 -7.52 -8.15
CA PHE A 209 -14.15 -7.24 -9.30
C PHE A 209 -14.68 -7.90 -10.57
N ILE A 210 -15.03 -9.19 -10.52
CA ILE A 210 -15.56 -9.95 -11.67
C ILE A 210 -16.91 -9.39 -12.11
N GLN A 211 -17.84 -9.14 -11.18
CA GLN A 211 -19.19 -8.69 -11.49
C GLN A 211 -19.22 -7.41 -12.31
N GLN A 212 -18.34 -6.46 -12.02
CA GLN A 212 -18.32 -5.19 -12.74
C GLN A 212 -17.65 -5.26 -14.13
N LEU A 213 -16.96 -6.34 -14.49
CA LEU A 213 -16.32 -6.45 -15.81
C LEU A 213 -17.33 -6.41 -16.96
N ASN A 214 -18.60 -6.75 -16.71
CA ASN A 214 -19.68 -6.62 -17.68
C ASN A 214 -20.00 -5.17 -18.08
N GLN A 215 -19.56 -4.18 -17.29
CA GLN A 215 -19.70 -2.75 -17.54
C GLN A 215 -18.45 -2.13 -18.17
N LEU A 216 -17.49 -2.96 -18.59
CA LEU A 216 -16.24 -2.48 -19.16
C LEU A 216 -16.41 -2.07 -20.64
N GLU A 217 -16.53 -0.75 -20.84
CA GLU A 217 -16.60 -0.10 -22.15
C GLU A 217 -15.23 0.44 -22.57
N ILE A 218 -14.67 -0.10 -23.65
CA ILE A 218 -13.32 0.21 -24.20
C ILE A 218 -13.45 0.57 -25.66
#